data_AF-E0NWK4-F1
#
_entry.id   AF-E0NWK4-F1
#
_cell.length_a   1.000
_cell.length_b   1.000
_cell.length_c   1.000
_cell.angle_alpha   90.00
_cell.angle_beta   90.00
_cell.angle_gamma   90.00
#
_symmetry.space_group_name_H-M   'P 1'
#
loop_
_entity.id
_entity.type
_entity.pdbx_description
1 polymer ?
#
loop_
_entity_poly.entity_id
_entity_poly.type
_entity_poly.pdbx_seq_one_letter_code
_entity_poly.pdbx_strand_id
1 'polypeptide(L)'
;MKQYLFFTSLIFFIVIGCIFFLEKTDFLHFRELDISAKVYEEDGIVTLRWERPAYPCYYRVDTYIKTTGMGTDKAEFELVKTEFTTTPSYRISSAPIPFYYRITAYGMFGALTSPSTEIASPYFAAQAPIPIYHYTKEHPASLMPFLVWHSIPNAVLYEVELLSAPPEQEGGIVLSTKYHLTSTRDVFTNGWQADLRKFSSHKTIYWRVRALGLKQEPIGEFSSAEPLVIDQNAAIPDRPLPNIFDQVMNFHQPIYPVYQWIPMNGVHTYEVELLTEKPKHDHGTKPDPHRAWAQTISDVNAIYDEYARPYAGTYYWRVRGLDAKGHTVGTWSDVASFTVNPSPSGHVYAAALGDSITHGGGAISSSPAFLEYSYTTYLSFECLNLGRSGDTSHTTLERFDQDVLPLHPANLLILTGSNSLRADTPAQEIIKDLDAIRKKCSLHGIRPIFLTLLPLNPERIQLAFHTETDPTWKMKLSLINAWIRSQEYYIDIEPYFYDAKWSVLNPLLSTDGLHPDVNGKRMMADLINQHHDLLSELPEK
;
A
#
# COMPACT_ATOMS: atom_id res chain seq x y z
N MET A 1 29.00 49.88 24.67
CA MET A 1 28.21 48.63 24.87
C MET A 1 26.73 48.87 25.14
N LYS A 2 26.33 49.62 26.20
CA LYS A 2 24.90 49.84 26.52
C LYS A 2 24.08 50.55 25.43
N GLN A 3 24.63 51.62 24.84
CA GLN A 3 23.97 52.35 23.74
C GLN A 3 23.86 51.48 22.47
N TYR A 4 24.90 50.71 22.14
CA TYR A 4 24.87 49.75 21.04
C TYR A 4 23.75 48.73 21.23
N LEU A 5 23.67 48.08 22.40
CA LEU A 5 22.61 47.12 22.72
C LEU A 5 21.20 47.76 22.66
N PHE A 6 21.05 49.00 23.10
CA PHE A 6 19.79 49.73 23.01
C PHE A 6 19.37 50.00 21.56
N PHE A 7 20.28 50.50 20.72
CA PHE A 7 20.00 50.76 19.30
C PHE A 7 19.74 49.45 18.53
N THR A 8 20.50 48.40 18.79
CA THR A 8 20.25 47.06 18.20
C THR A 8 18.87 46.55 18.60
N SER A 9 18.49 46.67 19.87
CA SER A 9 17.17 46.26 20.35
C SER A 9 16.03 47.08 19.74
N LEU A 10 16.22 48.40 19.59
CA LEU A 10 15.22 49.28 18.98
C LEU A 10 15.01 48.92 17.50
N ILE A 11 16.09 48.75 16.73
CA ILE A 11 16.03 48.33 15.33
C ILE A 11 15.33 46.97 15.22
N PHE A 12 15.68 46.02 16.10
CA PHE A 12 15.05 44.71 16.14
C PHE A 12 13.53 44.79 16.35
N PHE A 13 13.05 45.59 17.31
CA PHE A 13 11.62 45.77 17.55
C PHE A 13 10.91 46.48 16.38
N ILE A 14 11.56 47.45 15.74
CA ILE A 14 11.01 48.10 14.54
C ILE A 14 10.86 47.09 13.41
N VAL A 15 11.90 46.28 13.14
CA VAL A 15 11.86 45.24 12.10
C VAL A 15 10.77 44.21 12.40
N ILE A 16 10.68 43.72 13.63
CA ILE A 16 9.61 42.81 14.07
C ILE A 16 8.23 43.45 13.91
N GLY A 17 8.08 44.72 14.28
CA GLY A 17 6.83 45.46 14.11
C GLY A 17 6.43 45.62 12.64
N CYS A 18 7.40 45.87 11.75
CA CYS A 18 7.17 45.90 10.31
C CYS A 18 6.75 44.53 9.76
N ILE A 19 7.42 43.44 10.17
CA ILE A 19 7.06 42.06 9.79
C ILE A 19 5.63 41.76 10.27
N PHE A 20 5.32 42.04 11.54
CA PHE A 20 3.99 41.84 12.11
C PHE A 20 2.91 42.60 11.32
N PHE A 21 3.16 43.86 10.99
CA PHE A 21 2.25 44.67 10.19
C PHE A 21 2.03 44.06 8.80
N LEU A 22 3.12 43.72 8.09
CA LEU A 22 3.04 43.12 6.75
C LEU A 22 2.21 41.82 6.75
N GLU A 23 2.45 40.93 7.70
CA GLU A 23 1.77 39.64 7.78
C GLU A 23 0.31 39.77 8.22
N LYS A 24 0.00 40.65 9.19
CA LYS A 24 -1.35 40.77 9.76
C LYS A 24 -2.30 41.62 8.92
N THR A 25 -1.78 42.59 8.18
CA THR A 25 -2.59 43.42 7.26
C THR A 25 -2.72 42.81 5.88
N ASP A 26 -2.04 41.70 5.61
CA ASP A 26 -1.95 41.10 4.28
C ASP A 26 -1.51 42.11 3.20
N PHE A 27 -0.55 42.98 3.55
CA PHE A 27 -0.10 44.09 2.71
C PHE A 27 0.42 43.63 1.33
N LEU A 28 0.94 42.40 1.26
CA LEU A 28 1.47 41.78 0.04
C LEU A 28 0.43 40.91 -0.69
N HIS A 29 -0.83 40.91 -0.23
CA HIS A 29 -1.95 40.13 -0.80
C HIS A 29 -1.68 38.63 -0.91
N PHE A 30 -0.97 38.05 0.08
CA PHE A 30 -0.66 36.63 0.08
C PHE A 30 -1.89 35.75 0.33
N ARG A 31 -2.98 36.26 0.91
CA ARG A 31 -4.20 35.45 1.11
C ARG A 31 -4.91 35.10 -0.19
N GLU A 32 -4.68 35.87 -1.26
CA GLU A 32 -5.20 35.61 -2.61
C GLU A 32 -4.31 34.65 -3.41
N LEU A 33 -3.10 34.37 -2.93
CA LEU A 33 -2.17 33.45 -3.57
C LEU A 33 -2.58 32.00 -3.28
N ASP A 34 -2.97 31.27 -4.34
CA ASP A 34 -3.10 29.82 -4.30
C ASP A 34 -1.77 29.16 -4.67
N ILE A 35 -1.20 28.39 -3.73
CA ILE A 35 0.06 27.70 -3.96
C ILE A 35 -0.18 26.52 -4.91
N SER A 36 0.20 26.68 -6.17
CA SER A 36 0.22 25.58 -7.14
C SER A 36 1.49 24.76 -6.99
N ALA A 37 1.33 23.44 -6.86
CA ALA A 37 2.43 22.51 -6.75
C ALA A 37 2.32 21.41 -7.81
N LYS A 38 3.48 20.87 -8.20
CA LYS A 38 3.60 19.76 -9.16
C LYS A 38 4.33 18.59 -8.51
N VAL A 39 3.90 17.40 -8.88
CA VAL A 39 4.55 16.15 -8.46
C VAL A 39 5.71 15.88 -9.41
N TYR A 40 6.86 15.59 -8.83
CA TYR A 40 8.07 15.18 -9.52
C TYR A 40 8.56 13.87 -8.94
N GLU A 41 9.09 13.01 -9.79
CA GLU A 41 9.68 11.76 -9.39
C GLU A 41 11.09 11.65 -9.96
N GLU A 42 12.03 11.26 -9.09
CA GLU A 42 13.43 11.07 -9.42
C GLU A 42 13.93 9.90 -8.58
N ASP A 43 14.44 8.85 -9.24
CA ASP A 43 14.92 7.62 -8.59
C ASP A 43 13.91 6.97 -7.61
N GLY A 44 12.61 6.99 -7.94
CA GLY A 44 11.54 6.45 -7.10
C GLY A 44 11.20 7.30 -5.88
N ILE A 45 11.78 8.49 -5.74
CA ILE A 45 11.43 9.45 -4.70
C ILE A 45 10.45 10.48 -5.27
N VAL A 46 9.23 10.43 -4.76
CA VAL A 46 8.17 11.34 -5.18
C VAL A 46 8.15 12.59 -4.30
N THR A 47 8.23 13.75 -4.93
CA THR A 47 8.29 15.04 -4.27
C THR A 47 7.29 16.01 -4.88
N LEU A 48 6.48 16.62 -4.02
CA LEU A 48 5.68 17.78 -4.35
C LEU A 48 6.59 19.02 -4.35
N ARG A 49 6.62 19.81 -5.42
CA ARG A 49 7.42 21.05 -5.54
C ARG A 49 6.54 22.22 -5.95
N TRP A 50 6.78 23.40 -5.37
CA TRP A 50 6.04 24.63 -5.66
C TRP A 50 6.95 25.85 -5.75
N GLU A 51 6.41 26.97 -6.20
CA GLU A 51 7.15 28.23 -6.24
C GLU A 51 7.13 28.92 -4.87
N ARG A 52 8.30 29.46 -4.48
CA ARG A 52 8.43 30.19 -3.22
C ARG A 52 7.83 31.60 -3.36
N PRO A 53 6.91 32.02 -2.47
CA PRO A 53 6.50 33.42 -2.40
C PRO A 53 7.72 34.32 -2.17
N ALA A 54 7.69 35.55 -2.68
CA ALA A 54 8.77 36.54 -2.50
C ALA A 54 8.83 37.10 -1.06
N TYR A 55 8.78 36.22 -0.06
CA TYR A 55 8.78 36.49 1.36
C TYR A 55 9.40 35.32 2.14
N PRO A 56 10.22 35.58 3.18
CA PRO A 56 10.74 34.53 4.04
C PRO A 56 9.61 33.79 4.77
N CYS A 57 9.35 32.55 4.34
CA CYS A 57 8.35 31.68 4.92
C CYS A 57 8.84 30.24 5.04
N TYR A 58 8.13 29.46 5.85
CA TYR A 58 8.13 28.00 5.86
C TYR A 58 6.71 27.54 5.51
N TYR A 59 6.50 26.24 5.31
CA TYR A 59 5.25 25.71 4.80
C TYR A 59 4.69 24.66 5.74
N ARG A 60 3.39 24.72 5.98
CA ARG A 60 2.61 23.62 6.54
C ARG A 60 2.07 22.78 5.38
N VAL A 61 2.26 21.48 5.44
CA VAL A 61 1.69 20.52 4.48
C VAL A 61 0.73 19.61 5.23
N ASP A 62 -0.55 19.71 4.87
CA ASP A 62 -1.61 18.88 5.41
C ASP A 62 -1.90 17.76 4.40
N THR A 63 -1.79 16.51 4.85
CA THR A 63 -2.12 15.31 4.07
C THR A 63 -3.51 14.83 4.46
N TYR A 64 -4.37 14.68 3.47
CA TYR A 64 -5.73 14.19 3.60
C TYR A 64 -5.91 12.88 2.84
N ILE A 65 -6.88 12.09 3.27
CA ILE A 65 -7.38 10.94 2.52
C ILE A 65 -8.83 11.17 2.15
N LYS A 66 -9.19 10.86 0.89
CA LYS A 66 -10.57 11.00 0.42
C LYS A 66 -11.39 9.78 0.82
N THR A 67 -12.49 10.00 1.53
CA THR A 67 -13.43 8.92 1.94
C THR A 67 -14.27 8.45 0.74
N THR A 68 -14.98 7.34 0.88
CA THR A 68 -15.95 6.88 -0.13
C THR A 68 -17.30 7.61 -0.03
N GLY A 69 -17.55 8.31 1.08
CA GLY A 69 -18.82 8.97 1.39
C GLY A 69 -19.94 8.01 1.80
N MET A 70 -19.67 6.71 1.90
CA MET A 70 -20.66 5.71 2.32
C MET A 70 -20.99 5.84 3.80
N GLY A 71 -22.27 6.08 4.10
CA GLY A 71 -22.78 6.13 5.48
C GLY A 71 -22.58 7.46 6.22
N THR A 72 -22.09 8.52 5.57
CA THR A 72 -21.78 9.80 6.26
C THR A 72 -22.50 11.02 5.70
N ASP A 73 -22.98 11.90 6.59
CA ASP A 73 -23.30 13.33 6.32
C ASP A 73 -22.06 14.26 6.48
N LYS A 74 -20.84 13.69 6.59
CA LYS A 74 -19.59 14.38 6.97
C LYS A 74 -18.51 14.38 5.86
N ALA A 75 -17.42 15.11 6.12
CA ALA A 75 -16.39 15.58 5.20
C ALA A 75 -15.88 14.53 4.19
N GLU A 76 -15.77 14.96 2.93
CA GLU A 76 -15.20 14.20 1.80
C GLU A 76 -13.71 13.85 2.01
N PHE A 77 -13.03 14.57 2.92
CA PHE A 77 -11.61 14.43 3.22
C PHE A 77 -11.37 14.33 4.71
N GLU A 78 -10.52 13.39 5.10
CA GLU A 78 -10.07 13.20 6.47
C GLU A 78 -8.60 13.58 6.59
N LEU A 79 -8.23 14.35 7.62
CA LEU A 79 -6.85 14.77 7.85
C LEU A 79 -6.05 13.60 8.43
N VAL A 80 -5.03 13.16 7.71
CA VAL A 80 -4.13 12.08 8.12
C VAL A 80 -2.96 12.63 8.93
N LYS A 81 -2.34 13.71 8.44
CA LYS A 81 -1.11 14.26 9.03
C LYS A 81 -0.91 15.72 8.69
N THR A 82 -0.25 16.45 9.59
CA THR A 82 0.28 17.80 9.36
C THR A 82 1.78 17.79 9.59
N GLU A 83 2.55 18.32 8.63
CA GLU A 83 4.00 18.50 8.73
C GLU A 83 4.42 19.91 8.32
N PHE A 84 5.67 20.27 8.67
CA PHE A 84 6.26 21.54 8.31
C PHE A 84 7.58 21.36 7.56
N THR A 85 7.81 22.17 6.53
CA THR A 85 9.06 22.20 5.76
C THR A 85 9.52 23.63 5.52
N THR A 86 10.82 23.86 5.52
CA THR A 86 11.42 25.17 5.19
C THR A 86 11.76 25.30 3.70
N THR A 87 11.73 24.21 2.94
CA THR A 87 11.97 24.19 1.50
C THR A 87 10.63 24.19 0.75
N PRO A 88 10.57 24.73 -0.48
CA PRO A 88 9.36 24.70 -1.30
C PRO A 88 9.18 23.31 -1.96
N SER A 89 9.40 22.27 -1.17
CA SER A 89 9.33 20.88 -1.56
C SER A 89 8.96 20.00 -0.36
N TYR A 90 8.23 18.93 -0.64
CA TYR A 90 7.81 17.96 0.37
C TYR A 90 7.70 16.56 -0.24
N ARG A 91 8.29 15.56 0.42
CA ARG A 91 8.22 14.16 -0.03
C ARG A 91 6.82 13.61 0.23
N ILE A 92 6.24 12.94 -0.76
CA ILE A 92 4.90 12.36 -0.68
C ILE A 92 4.93 10.85 -0.90
N SER A 93 3.83 10.17 -0.55
CA SER A 93 3.64 8.73 -0.80
C SER A 93 3.43 8.46 -2.31
N SER A 94 3.97 7.36 -2.81
CA SER A 94 3.81 6.88 -4.20
C SER A 94 2.78 5.75 -4.35
N ALA A 95 2.34 5.15 -3.24
CA ALA A 95 1.31 4.12 -3.29
C ALA A 95 -0.01 4.62 -3.88
N PRO A 96 -0.78 3.77 -4.58
CA PRO A 96 -2.03 4.14 -5.21
C PRO A 96 -3.16 4.21 -4.16
N ILE A 97 -3.07 5.22 -3.30
CA ILE A 97 -4.02 5.58 -2.25
C ILE A 97 -4.52 7.01 -2.55
N PRO A 98 -5.81 7.33 -2.34
CA PRO A 98 -6.39 8.65 -2.63
C PRO A 98 -5.92 9.71 -1.62
N PHE A 99 -4.61 9.95 -1.55
CA PHE A 99 -4.02 11.04 -0.78
C PHE A 99 -4.15 12.37 -1.53
N TYR A 100 -4.44 13.42 -0.76
CA TYR A 100 -4.55 14.79 -1.21
C TYR A 100 -3.74 15.68 -0.28
N TYR A 101 -3.12 16.71 -0.85
CA TYR A 101 -2.24 17.60 -0.11
C TYR A 101 -2.77 19.04 -0.18
N ARG A 102 -2.66 19.76 0.92
CA ARG A 102 -2.82 21.22 0.95
C ARG A 102 -1.59 21.86 1.54
N ILE A 103 -1.12 22.94 0.91
CA ILE A 103 0.07 23.68 1.35
C ILE A 103 -0.38 25.05 1.86
N THR A 104 0.13 25.45 3.03
CA THR A 104 -0.07 26.80 3.57
C THR A 104 1.29 27.42 3.85
N ALA A 105 1.58 28.60 3.33
CA ALA A 105 2.80 29.33 3.70
C ALA A 105 2.61 30.03 5.06
N TYR A 106 3.62 29.93 5.92
CA TYR A 106 3.67 30.51 7.25
C TYR A 106 4.85 31.47 7.39
N GLY A 107 4.55 32.62 7.97
CA GLY A 107 5.52 33.62 8.40
C GLY A 107 5.80 33.51 9.90
N MET A 108 6.37 34.56 10.46
CA MET A 108 6.72 34.62 11.88
C MET A 108 5.49 34.66 12.80
N PHE A 109 4.38 35.22 12.32
CA PHE A 109 3.16 35.47 13.12
C PHE A 109 1.94 34.68 12.65
N GLY A 110 2.11 33.68 11.77
CA GLY A 110 1.06 32.76 11.37
C GLY A 110 1.00 32.50 9.87
N ALA A 111 -0.15 32.02 9.40
CA ALA A 111 -0.39 31.76 8.00
C ALA A 111 -0.36 33.06 7.18
N LEU A 112 0.40 33.06 6.09
CA LEU A 112 0.48 34.12 5.09
C LEU A 112 -0.54 33.90 3.97
N THR A 113 -0.69 32.65 3.53
CA THR A 113 -1.65 32.24 2.51
C THR A 113 -2.84 31.54 3.15
N SER A 114 -3.94 31.42 2.40
CA SER A 114 -4.93 30.37 2.67
C SER A 114 -4.31 28.99 2.37
N PRO A 115 -4.88 27.88 2.88
CA PRO A 115 -4.53 26.55 2.38
C PRO A 115 -4.78 26.49 0.87
N SER A 116 -3.85 25.89 0.13
CA SER A 116 -3.98 25.74 -1.31
C SER A 116 -5.23 24.94 -1.70
N THR A 117 -5.60 25.04 -2.98
CA THR A 117 -6.45 24.04 -3.61
C THR A 117 -5.89 22.62 -3.42
N GLU A 118 -6.77 21.63 -3.41
CA GLU A 118 -6.40 20.24 -3.16
C GLU A 118 -5.51 19.70 -4.29
N ILE A 119 -4.34 19.20 -3.91
CA ILE A 119 -3.42 18.58 -4.84
C ILE A 119 -3.54 17.06 -4.69
N ALA A 120 -4.14 16.41 -5.68
CA ALA A 120 -4.30 14.96 -5.69
C ALA A 120 -2.96 14.24 -5.96
N SER A 121 -2.74 13.12 -5.28
CA SER A 121 -1.73 12.15 -5.69
C SER A 121 -2.10 11.58 -7.08
N PRO A 122 -1.15 11.50 -8.04
CA PRO A 122 -1.44 11.04 -9.39
C PRO A 122 -1.69 9.53 -9.48
N TYR A 123 -1.25 8.74 -8.48
CA TYR A 123 -1.17 7.28 -8.58
C TYR A 123 -2.53 6.58 -8.43
N PHE A 124 -3.42 7.05 -7.55
CA PHE A 124 -4.70 6.39 -7.32
C PHE A 124 -5.70 6.56 -8.48
N ALA A 125 -5.70 7.73 -9.13
CA ALA A 125 -6.62 8.04 -10.23
C ALA A 125 -6.01 7.80 -11.62
N ALA A 126 -4.82 7.20 -11.68
CA ALA A 126 -4.13 6.92 -12.93
C ALA A 126 -4.97 5.98 -13.82
N GLN A 127 -5.19 6.39 -15.07
CA GLN A 127 -5.90 5.58 -16.06
C GLN A 127 -4.97 4.62 -16.81
N ALA A 128 -3.65 4.86 -16.73
CA ALA A 128 -2.61 4.05 -17.33
C ALA A 128 -1.40 3.99 -16.38
N PRO A 129 -0.62 2.89 -16.38
CA PRO A 129 0.56 2.80 -15.54
C PRO A 129 1.57 3.90 -15.85
N ILE A 130 2.25 4.38 -14.81
CA ILE A 130 3.26 5.45 -14.91
C ILE A 130 4.65 4.80 -14.85
N PRO A 131 5.46 4.84 -15.94
CA PRO A 131 6.81 4.29 -15.94
C PRO A 131 7.72 4.95 -14.90
N ILE A 132 8.56 4.15 -14.24
CA ILE A 132 9.53 4.57 -13.22
C ILE A 132 10.96 4.56 -13.80
N TYR A 133 11.31 3.51 -14.55
CA TYR A 133 12.62 3.41 -15.20
C TYR A 133 12.57 3.95 -16.63
N HIS A 134 13.46 4.89 -16.93
CA HIS A 134 13.59 5.53 -18.24
C HIS A 134 14.96 5.22 -18.86
N TYR A 135 14.96 4.69 -20.08
CA TYR A 135 16.17 4.26 -20.78
C TYR A 135 16.56 5.25 -21.88
N THR A 136 17.26 6.32 -21.46
CA THR A 136 17.67 7.43 -22.33
C THR A 136 19.01 7.14 -23.02
N LYS A 137 19.54 8.11 -23.77
CA LYS A 137 20.88 8.00 -24.38
C LYS A 137 21.99 8.02 -23.34
N GLU A 138 21.77 8.74 -22.24
CA GLU A 138 22.70 8.89 -21.13
C GLU A 138 22.69 7.64 -20.23
N HIS A 139 21.54 6.98 -20.12
CA HIS A 139 21.33 5.76 -19.34
C HIS A 139 20.63 4.68 -20.19
N PRO A 140 21.34 4.07 -21.17
CA PRO A 140 20.73 3.09 -22.07
C PRO A 140 20.40 1.77 -21.38
N ALA A 141 19.43 1.04 -21.92
CA ALA A 141 19.06 -0.30 -21.51
C ALA A 141 20.10 -1.33 -21.95
N SER A 142 20.31 -2.36 -21.13
CA SER A 142 20.96 -3.60 -21.57
C SER A 142 20.03 -4.42 -22.46
N LEU A 143 20.49 -5.60 -22.90
CA LEU A 143 19.65 -6.54 -23.63
C LEU A 143 18.58 -7.22 -22.77
N MET A 144 18.66 -7.10 -21.45
CA MET A 144 17.64 -7.62 -20.54
C MET A 144 17.28 -6.64 -19.41
N PRO A 145 16.73 -5.46 -19.76
CA PRO A 145 16.41 -4.42 -18.79
C PRO A 145 15.16 -4.77 -17.97
N PHE A 146 15.02 -4.15 -16.81
CA PHE A 146 13.76 -4.14 -16.06
C PHE A 146 12.91 -2.96 -16.53
N LEU A 147 11.73 -3.24 -17.06
CA LEU A 147 10.70 -2.22 -17.28
C LEU A 147 9.88 -2.15 -16.00
N VAL A 148 9.76 -0.98 -15.38
CA VAL A 148 9.12 -0.81 -14.06
C VAL A 148 8.15 0.36 -14.11
N TRP A 149 6.99 0.23 -13.46
CA TRP A 149 5.94 1.23 -13.40
C TRP A 149 5.26 1.26 -12.02
N HIS A 150 4.48 2.30 -11.75
CA HIS A 150 3.58 2.33 -10.58
C HIS A 150 2.38 1.42 -10.76
N SER A 151 1.97 0.74 -9.68
CA SER A 151 0.81 -0.13 -9.71
C SER A 151 -0.49 0.63 -9.94
N ILE A 152 -1.41 0.01 -10.68
CA ILE A 152 -2.78 0.51 -10.87
C ILE A 152 -3.71 -0.20 -9.87
N PRO A 153 -4.56 0.53 -9.13
CA PRO A 153 -5.57 -0.09 -8.27
C PRO A 153 -6.36 -1.18 -8.97
N ASN A 154 -6.53 -2.32 -8.30
CA ASN A 154 -7.30 -3.47 -8.75
C ASN A 154 -6.73 -4.19 -10.00
N ALA A 155 -5.50 -3.88 -10.43
CA ALA A 155 -4.82 -4.63 -11.49
C ALA A 155 -4.43 -6.02 -11.00
N VAL A 156 -4.85 -7.05 -11.75
CA VAL A 156 -4.47 -8.45 -11.48
C VAL A 156 -3.16 -8.80 -12.18
N LEU A 157 -2.97 -8.25 -13.37
CA LEU A 157 -1.80 -8.45 -14.22
C LEU A 157 -1.66 -7.28 -15.20
N TYR A 158 -0.58 -7.26 -15.97
CA TYR A 158 -0.27 -6.22 -16.94
C TYR A 158 0.00 -6.80 -18.33
N GLU A 159 -0.35 -6.03 -19.35
CA GLU A 159 0.10 -6.27 -20.72
C GLU A 159 1.17 -5.26 -21.11
N VAL A 160 2.33 -5.75 -21.53
CA VAL A 160 3.44 -4.93 -22.04
C VAL A 160 3.55 -5.15 -23.54
N GLU A 161 3.61 -4.06 -24.30
CA GLU A 161 3.83 -4.07 -25.75
C GLU A 161 5.18 -3.41 -26.07
N LEU A 162 5.99 -4.08 -26.90
CA LEU A 162 7.19 -3.53 -27.50
C LEU A 162 6.91 -3.12 -28.95
N LEU A 163 7.43 -1.97 -29.37
CA LEU A 163 7.17 -1.37 -30.68
C LEU A 163 8.46 -0.89 -31.36
N SER A 164 8.46 -0.89 -32.69
CA SER A 164 9.58 -0.40 -33.51
C SER A 164 9.62 1.12 -33.64
N ALA A 165 8.49 1.79 -33.38
CA ALA A 165 8.30 3.24 -33.46
C ALA A 165 7.12 3.63 -32.54
N PRO A 166 6.87 4.93 -32.26
CA PRO A 166 5.69 5.35 -31.51
C PRO A 166 4.41 4.82 -32.14
N PRO A 167 3.41 4.38 -31.36
CA PRO A 167 2.16 3.83 -31.87
C PRO A 167 1.41 4.86 -32.72
N GLU A 168 0.53 4.37 -33.60
CA GLU A 168 -0.33 5.21 -34.42
C GLU A 168 -1.32 6.03 -33.58
N GLN A 169 -1.64 5.54 -32.38
CA GLN A 169 -2.45 6.19 -31.36
C GLN A 169 -1.83 5.93 -29.99
N GLU A 170 -1.55 7.01 -29.25
CA GLU A 170 -1.19 6.96 -27.84
C GLU A 170 -2.39 6.61 -26.96
N GLY A 171 -2.15 5.93 -25.85
CA GLY A 171 -3.20 5.44 -24.96
C GLY A 171 -4.07 4.35 -25.57
N GLY A 172 -5.32 4.29 -25.12
CA GLY A 172 -6.32 3.33 -25.58
C GLY A 172 -6.04 1.88 -25.17
N ILE A 173 -6.81 0.96 -25.77
CA ILE A 173 -6.83 -0.47 -25.39
C ILE A 173 -6.46 -1.41 -26.53
N VAL A 174 -5.93 -0.90 -27.63
CA VAL A 174 -5.64 -1.68 -28.83
C VAL A 174 -4.14 -1.67 -29.08
N LEU A 175 -3.58 -2.84 -29.39
CA LEU A 175 -2.18 -2.98 -29.80
C LEU A 175 -1.93 -2.20 -31.10
N SER A 176 -0.69 -1.78 -31.32
CA SER A 176 -0.31 -1.14 -32.58
C SER A 176 -0.49 -2.11 -33.73
N THR A 177 -0.98 -1.64 -34.88
CA THR A 177 -1.12 -2.50 -36.07
C THR A 177 0.10 -2.44 -36.99
N LYS A 178 0.84 -1.32 -36.94
CA LYS A 178 1.92 -0.97 -37.85
C LYS A 178 3.30 -1.15 -37.22
N TYR A 179 3.42 -0.88 -35.93
CA TYR A 179 4.72 -0.81 -35.24
C TYR A 179 4.89 -1.86 -34.14
N HIS A 180 3.90 -2.72 -33.94
CA HIS A 180 3.98 -3.82 -32.98
C HIS A 180 5.14 -4.77 -33.30
N LEU A 181 5.99 -5.02 -32.29
CA LEU A 181 7.03 -6.05 -32.35
C LEU A 181 6.56 -7.32 -31.63
N THR A 182 6.14 -7.18 -30.38
CA THR A 182 5.62 -8.28 -29.55
C THR A 182 4.87 -7.72 -28.35
N SER A 183 4.01 -8.53 -27.73
CA SER A 183 3.43 -8.24 -26.42
C SER A 183 3.38 -9.48 -25.54
N THR A 184 3.31 -9.26 -24.23
CA THR A 184 3.07 -10.31 -23.23
C THR A 184 1.98 -9.84 -22.27
N ARG A 185 1.16 -10.79 -21.81
CA ARG A 185 0.15 -10.60 -20.76
C ARG A 185 0.50 -11.33 -19.47
N ASP A 186 1.68 -11.94 -19.39
CA ASP A 186 2.07 -12.80 -18.27
C ASP A 186 2.91 -12.03 -17.25
N VAL A 187 2.44 -10.83 -16.88
CA VAL A 187 3.16 -9.93 -15.96
C VAL A 187 2.31 -9.67 -14.72
N PHE A 188 2.60 -10.38 -13.63
CA PHE A 188 1.84 -10.36 -12.37
C PHE A 188 2.42 -9.41 -11.30
N THR A 189 3.20 -8.43 -11.73
CA THR A 189 3.80 -7.41 -10.86
C THR A 189 4.00 -6.12 -11.65
N ASN A 190 4.31 -5.02 -10.99
CA ASN A 190 4.52 -3.71 -11.60
C ASN A 190 5.90 -3.56 -12.25
N GLY A 191 6.42 -4.66 -12.82
CA GLY A 191 7.60 -4.65 -13.64
C GLY A 191 7.90 -5.97 -14.32
N TRP A 192 8.76 -5.93 -15.32
CA TRP A 192 9.10 -7.08 -16.15
C TRP A 192 10.55 -6.98 -16.64
N GLN A 193 11.33 -8.05 -16.46
CA GLN A 193 12.63 -8.15 -17.11
C GLN A 193 12.46 -8.58 -18.58
N ALA A 194 12.52 -7.59 -19.48
CA ALA A 194 12.35 -7.81 -20.91
C ALA A 194 13.52 -8.60 -21.49
N ASP A 195 13.27 -9.46 -22.48
CA ASP A 195 14.35 -10.07 -23.29
C ASP A 195 14.41 -9.38 -24.67
N LEU A 196 15.35 -8.45 -24.82
CA LEU A 196 15.51 -7.64 -26.02
C LEU A 196 16.55 -8.22 -26.99
N ARG A 197 17.10 -9.42 -26.75
CA ARG A 197 18.15 -10.00 -27.60
C ARG A 197 17.73 -10.11 -29.07
N LYS A 198 16.45 -10.44 -29.32
CA LYS A 198 15.84 -10.50 -30.66
C LYS A 198 15.77 -9.14 -31.36
N PHE A 199 15.81 -8.04 -30.60
CA PHE A 199 15.70 -6.67 -31.09
C PHE A 199 17.03 -5.91 -31.02
N SER A 200 18.13 -6.59 -30.70
CA SER A 200 19.48 -6.01 -30.54
C SER A 200 19.97 -5.18 -31.74
N SER A 201 19.47 -5.45 -32.96
CA SER A 201 19.77 -4.66 -34.15
C SER A 201 19.16 -3.25 -34.14
N HIS A 202 18.12 -3.01 -33.33
CA HIS A 202 17.51 -1.70 -33.18
C HIS A 202 18.31 -0.86 -32.17
N LYS A 203 18.59 0.40 -32.51
CA LYS A 203 19.19 1.35 -31.57
C LYS A 203 18.18 1.85 -30.53
N THR A 204 16.92 1.96 -30.93
CA THR A 204 15.82 2.42 -30.10
C THR A 204 14.58 1.65 -30.49
N ILE A 205 13.88 1.16 -29.47
CA ILE A 205 12.51 0.65 -29.59
C ILE A 205 11.62 1.50 -28.67
N TYR A 206 10.33 1.22 -28.65
CA TYR A 206 9.37 1.84 -27.74
C TYR A 206 8.66 0.76 -26.94
N TRP A 207 8.18 1.11 -25.76
CA TRP A 207 7.37 0.22 -24.96
C TRP A 207 6.22 0.97 -24.29
N ARG A 208 5.12 0.26 -24.07
CA ARG A 208 3.97 0.75 -23.30
C ARG A 208 3.33 -0.40 -22.53
N VAL A 209 2.63 -0.06 -21.46
CA VAL A 209 2.04 -1.04 -20.55
C VAL A 209 0.63 -0.66 -20.16
N ARG A 210 -0.24 -1.64 -19.89
CA ARG A 210 -1.59 -1.41 -19.34
C ARG A 210 -1.96 -2.42 -18.27
N ALA A 211 -2.88 -2.04 -17.39
CA ALA A 211 -3.45 -2.92 -16.39
C ALA A 211 -4.60 -3.77 -16.94
N LEU A 212 -4.64 -5.04 -16.52
CA LEU A 212 -5.67 -6.01 -16.86
C LEU A 212 -6.35 -6.56 -15.58
N GLY A 213 -7.62 -6.94 -15.73
CA GLY A 213 -8.42 -7.62 -14.71
C GLY A 213 -8.28 -9.15 -14.77
N LEU A 214 -9.06 -9.84 -13.92
CA LEU A 214 -9.01 -11.30 -13.75
C LEU A 214 -9.32 -12.08 -15.04
N LYS A 215 -10.18 -11.56 -15.92
CA LYS A 215 -10.50 -12.18 -17.21
C LYS A 215 -9.61 -11.65 -18.34
N GLN A 216 -8.49 -11.01 -17.99
CA GLN A 216 -7.59 -10.31 -18.92
C GLN A 216 -8.27 -9.19 -19.73
N GLU A 217 -9.37 -8.66 -19.20
CA GLU A 217 -10.03 -7.47 -19.71
C GLU A 217 -9.20 -6.22 -19.34
N PRO A 218 -9.09 -5.22 -20.22
CA PRO A 218 -8.45 -3.95 -19.87
C PRO A 218 -9.24 -3.24 -18.76
N ILE A 219 -8.56 -2.87 -17.68
CA ILE A 219 -9.13 -1.99 -16.63
C ILE A 219 -8.55 -0.58 -16.68
N GLY A 220 -7.60 -0.36 -17.58
CA GLY A 220 -7.00 0.93 -17.90
C GLY A 220 -6.49 0.94 -19.34
N GLU A 221 -5.96 2.09 -19.75
CA GLU A 221 -5.35 2.30 -21.06
C GLU A 221 -3.86 1.93 -21.05
N PHE A 222 -3.26 1.83 -22.23
CA PHE A 222 -1.81 1.83 -22.36
C PHE A 222 -1.23 3.15 -21.86
N SER A 223 -0.08 3.07 -21.19
CA SER A 223 0.77 4.22 -20.93
C SER A 223 1.17 4.89 -22.26
N SER A 224 1.59 6.15 -22.18
CA SER A 224 2.34 6.74 -23.28
C SER A 224 3.52 5.85 -23.65
N ALA A 225 3.81 5.72 -24.94
CA ALA A 225 4.92 4.91 -25.40
C ALA A 225 6.26 5.57 -25.05
N GLU A 226 7.04 4.92 -24.19
CA GLU A 226 8.35 5.38 -23.76
C GLU A 226 9.44 4.88 -24.72
N PRO A 227 10.36 5.75 -25.18
CA PRO A 227 11.53 5.30 -25.92
C PRO A 227 12.46 4.48 -25.01
N LEU A 228 13.05 3.43 -25.58
CA LEU A 228 14.03 2.57 -24.93
C LEU A 228 15.26 2.48 -25.82
N VAL A 229 16.33 3.16 -25.42
CA VAL A 229 17.63 3.13 -26.12
C VAL A 229 18.38 1.86 -25.68
N ILE A 230 18.84 1.06 -26.65
CA ILE A 230 19.54 -0.21 -26.39
C ILE A 230 21.05 -0.02 -26.53
N ASP A 231 21.79 -0.45 -25.51
CA ASP A 231 23.24 -0.69 -25.59
C ASP A 231 23.52 -2.19 -25.38
N GLN A 232 24.03 -2.84 -26.43
CA GLN A 232 24.36 -4.26 -26.41
C GLN A 232 25.51 -4.60 -25.45
N ASN A 233 26.31 -3.61 -25.06
CA ASN A 233 27.45 -3.78 -24.16
C ASN A 233 27.12 -3.46 -22.70
N ALA A 234 25.93 -2.90 -22.42
CA ALA A 234 25.52 -2.59 -21.07
C ALA A 234 25.32 -3.90 -20.28
N ALA A 235 25.71 -3.87 -19.00
CA ALA A 235 25.60 -5.02 -18.11
C ALA A 235 24.13 -5.43 -17.93
N ILE A 236 23.86 -6.73 -18.04
CA ILE A 236 22.54 -7.28 -17.78
C ILE A 236 22.32 -7.33 -16.26
N PRO A 237 21.21 -6.76 -15.73
CA PRO A 237 20.80 -6.96 -14.35
C PRO A 237 20.71 -8.46 -14.02
N ASP A 238 21.47 -8.89 -13.02
CA ASP A 238 21.70 -10.30 -12.66
C ASP A 238 21.08 -10.68 -11.31
N ARG A 239 20.13 -9.88 -10.83
CA ARG A 239 19.45 -10.12 -9.55
C ARG A 239 17.99 -9.70 -9.61
N PRO A 240 17.12 -10.31 -8.80
CA PRO A 240 15.72 -9.88 -8.69
C PRO A 240 15.65 -8.48 -8.05
N LEU A 241 14.61 -7.70 -8.36
CA LEU A 241 14.42 -6.38 -7.77
C LEU A 241 13.42 -6.45 -6.61
N PRO A 242 13.79 -6.07 -5.38
CA PRO A 242 12.81 -5.92 -4.30
C PRO A 242 11.75 -4.90 -4.72
N ASN A 243 10.47 -5.24 -4.56
CA ASN A 243 9.38 -4.39 -4.99
C ASN A 243 9.04 -3.36 -3.91
N ILE A 244 9.77 -2.25 -3.92
CA ILE A 244 9.69 -1.17 -2.93
C ILE A 244 9.32 0.19 -3.55
N PHE A 245 8.70 0.18 -4.73
CA PHE A 245 8.45 1.38 -5.54
C PHE A 245 7.19 2.16 -5.09
N ASP A 246 6.15 1.45 -4.67
CA ASP A 246 4.87 2.02 -4.22
C ASP A 246 4.88 2.17 -2.69
N GLN A 247 5.42 3.28 -2.19
CA GLN A 247 5.66 3.52 -0.76
C GLN A 247 4.56 4.39 -0.13
N VAL A 248 4.18 4.04 1.10
CA VAL A 248 3.41 4.93 1.99
C VAL A 248 4.32 5.47 3.08
N MET A 249 4.33 6.79 3.23
CA MET A 249 5.05 7.45 4.30
C MET A 249 4.40 7.15 5.66
N ASN A 250 5.19 6.80 6.67
CA ASN A 250 4.74 6.48 8.05
C ASN A 250 3.86 5.20 8.15
N PHE A 251 4.14 4.23 7.29
CA PHE A 251 3.52 2.90 7.34
C PHE A 251 3.83 2.14 8.64
N HIS A 252 2.81 1.46 9.18
CA HIS A 252 2.95 0.46 10.25
C HIS A 252 2.96 -0.96 9.68
N GLN A 253 4.12 -1.61 9.77
CA GLN A 253 4.29 -3.00 9.32
C GLN A 253 3.29 -3.95 9.99
N PRO A 254 2.48 -4.71 9.24
CA PRO A 254 1.72 -5.84 9.76
C PRO A 254 2.65 -6.85 10.41
N ILE A 255 2.22 -7.45 11.51
CA ILE A 255 3.11 -8.35 12.27
C ILE A 255 3.50 -9.57 11.43
N TYR A 256 2.71 -9.96 10.42
CA TYR A 256 3.09 -10.94 9.42
C TYR A 256 3.57 -10.20 8.16
N PRO A 257 4.88 -10.01 7.95
CA PRO A 257 5.38 -9.37 6.75
C PRO A 257 5.29 -10.30 5.54
N VAL A 258 5.28 -9.69 4.36
CA VAL A 258 5.37 -10.39 3.07
C VAL A 258 6.42 -9.71 2.22
N TYR A 259 7.30 -10.51 1.66
CA TYR A 259 8.45 -10.07 0.88
C TYR A 259 8.17 -10.28 -0.59
N GLN A 260 8.23 -9.23 -1.40
CA GLN A 260 7.84 -9.29 -2.82
C GLN A 260 8.90 -8.68 -3.72
N TRP A 261 9.09 -9.26 -4.91
CA TRP A 261 10.09 -8.81 -5.86
C TRP A 261 9.59 -8.87 -7.31
N ILE A 262 10.30 -8.18 -8.20
CA ILE A 262 10.17 -8.34 -9.64
C ILE A 262 11.11 -9.48 -10.06
N PRO A 263 10.58 -10.58 -10.63
CA PRO A 263 11.36 -11.76 -10.96
C PRO A 263 12.30 -11.54 -12.14
N MET A 264 13.38 -12.32 -12.18
CA MET A 264 14.27 -12.39 -13.33
C MET A 264 13.67 -13.26 -14.43
N ASN A 265 13.98 -12.90 -15.68
CA ASN A 265 13.53 -13.63 -16.85
C ASN A 265 14.05 -15.07 -16.84
N GLY A 266 13.16 -16.06 -16.95
CA GLY A 266 13.52 -17.48 -17.00
C GLY A 266 13.93 -18.10 -15.66
N VAL A 267 13.75 -17.40 -14.54
CA VAL A 267 14.05 -17.92 -13.20
C VAL A 267 12.74 -18.16 -12.44
N HIS A 268 12.57 -19.40 -11.98
CA HIS A 268 11.32 -19.89 -11.39
C HIS A 268 11.35 -20.02 -9.87
N THR A 269 12.52 -20.29 -9.30
CA THR A 269 12.68 -20.55 -7.87
C THR A 269 13.46 -19.41 -7.22
N TYR A 270 12.99 -18.96 -6.06
CA TYR A 270 13.60 -17.86 -5.31
C TYR A 270 13.73 -18.21 -3.84
N GLU A 271 14.79 -17.71 -3.20
CA GLU A 271 14.96 -17.74 -1.75
C GLU A 271 14.95 -16.30 -1.22
N VAL A 272 14.15 -16.06 -0.20
CA VAL A 272 14.19 -14.84 0.61
C VAL A 272 14.89 -15.18 1.93
N GLU A 273 15.74 -14.26 2.40
CA GLU A 273 16.23 -14.28 3.77
C GLU A 273 15.96 -12.95 4.49
N LEU A 274 15.71 -13.05 5.78
CA LEU A 274 15.48 -11.96 6.72
C LEU A 274 16.63 -11.91 7.72
N LEU A 275 17.08 -10.72 8.04
CA LEU A 275 18.14 -10.43 9.01
C LEU A 275 17.69 -9.33 9.97
N THR A 276 18.20 -9.36 11.19
CA THR A 276 18.02 -8.30 12.20
C THR A 276 19.17 -7.28 12.19
N GLU A 277 20.18 -7.53 11.38
CA GLU A 277 21.32 -6.66 11.12
C GLU A 277 21.56 -6.60 9.61
N LYS A 278 22.30 -5.60 9.13
CA LYS A 278 22.65 -5.54 7.70
C LYS A 278 23.46 -6.79 7.31
N PRO A 279 23.25 -7.34 6.09
CA PRO A 279 24.01 -8.50 5.65
C PRO A 279 25.51 -8.19 5.58
N LYS A 280 26.33 -9.21 5.82
CA LYS A 280 27.79 -9.06 5.80
C LYS A 280 28.34 -8.70 4.42
N HIS A 281 27.65 -9.14 3.38
CA HIS A 281 27.98 -8.90 1.98
C HIS A 281 26.71 -8.54 1.22
N ASP A 282 26.62 -7.36 0.63
CA ASP A 282 25.40 -6.89 -0.03
C ASP A 282 24.98 -7.80 -1.20
N HIS A 283 25.91 -8.11 -2.12
CA HIS A 283 25.63 -8.85 -3.37
C HIS A 283 26.40 -10.18 -3.47
N GLY A 284 26.31 -10.99 -2.42
CA GLY A 284 26.90 -12.33 -2.41
C GLY A 284 26.08 -13.37 -3.20
N THR A 285 26.58 -14.61 -3.21
CA THR A 285 25.87 -15.79 -3.76
C THR A 285 25.59 -16.85 -2.70
N LYS A 286 25.90 -16.57 -1.44
CA LYS A 286 25.70 -17.50 -0.31
C LYS A 286 24.77 -16.86 0.71
N PRO A 287 23.93 -17.63 1.40
CA PRO A 287 23.12 -17.11 2.52
C PRO A 287 23.98 -16.45 3.59
N ASP A 288 23.42 -15.46 4.27
CA ASP A 288 24.11 -14.87 5.42
C ASP A 288 24.11 -15.85 6.60
N PRO A 289 25.27 -16.08 7.27
CA PRO A 289 25.33 -16.97 8.43
C PRO A 289 24.48 -16.50 9.62
N HIS A 290 24.09 -15.22 9.67
CA HIS A 290 23.30 -14.62 10.74
C HIS A 290 21.83 -14.35 10.34
N ARG A 291 21.35 -14.97 9.25
CA ARG A 291 19.94 -14.84 8.85
C ARG A 291 19.01 -15.31 9.98
N ALA A 292 18.04 -14.48 10.33
CA ALA A 292 17.03 -14.78 11.33
C ALA A 292 15.95 -15.72 10.80
N TRP A 293 15.69 -15.68 9.49
CA TRP A 293 14.71 -16.52 8.81
C TRP A 293 15.02 -16.59 7.33
N ALA A 294 14.60 -17.67 6.67
CA ALA A 294 14.64 -17.80 5.22
C ALA A 294 13.61 -18.82 4.73
N GLN A 295 13.14 -18.62 3.50
CA GLN A 295 12.24 -19.55 2.84
C GLN A 295 12.47 -19.54 1.33
N THR A 296 12.23 -20.68 0.70
CA THR A 296 12.31 -20.86 -0.76
C THR A 296 10.90 -21.09 -1.31
N ILE A 297 10.61 -20.49 -2.46
CA ILE A 297 9.33 -20.64 -3.16
C ILE A 297 9.56 -20.74 -4.67
N SER A 298 8.60 -21.31 -5.41
CA SER A 298 8.66 -21.44 -6.86
C SER A 298 7.40 -20.89 -7.53
N ASP A 299 7.57 -20.37 -8.75
CA ASP A 299 6.51 -19.89 -9.66
C ASP A 299 5.64 -18.76 -9.08
N VAL A 300 6.15 -18.08 -8.06
CA VAL A 300 5.54 -16.89 -7.46
C VAL A 300 6.62 -15.86 -7.16
N ASN A 301 6.20 -14.63 -6.92
CA ASN A 301 7.05 -13.46 -6.71
C ASN A 301 6.90 -12.83 -5.33
N ALA A 302 6.24 -13.52 -4.38
CA ALA A 302 6.10 -13.08 -3.01
C ALA A 302 6.21 -14.27 -2.04
N ILE A 303 6.74 -14.03 -0.84
CA ILE A 303 6.76 -15.01 0.27
C ILE A 303 6.11 -14.41 1.50
N TYR A 304 5.18 -15.17 2.08
CA TYR A 304 4.52 -14.86 3.33
C TYR A 304 5.34 -15.37 4.49
N ASP A 305 5.72 -14.49 5.42
CA ASP A 305 6.42 -14.90 6.64
C ASP A 305 5.46 -15.69 7.53
N GLU A 306 5.85 -16.92 7.87
CA GLU A 306 5.04 -17.81 8.72
C GLU A 306 5.05 -17.35 10.19
N TYR A 307 5.99 -16.48 10.56
CA TYR A 307 6.19 -16.00 11.91
C TYR A 307 5.85 -14.52 12.06
N ALA A 308 5.13 -14.19 13.14
CA ALA A 308 4.94 -12.81 13.54
C ALA A 308 6.29 -12.14 13.87
N ARG A 309 6.42 -10.86 13.51
CA ARG A 309 7.53 -9.95 13.80
C ARG A 309 7.06 -8.80 14.72
N PRO A 310 6.65 -9.08 15.97
CA PRO A 310 6.12 -8.05 16.88
C PRO A 310 7.22 -7.20 17.54
N TYR A 311 8.48 -7.62 17.42
CA TYR A 311 9.58 -6.99 18.12
C TYR A 311 10.09 -5.77 17.39
N ALA A 312 10.19 -4.67 18.13
CA ALA A 312 10.69 -3.40 17.62
C ALA A 312 12.10 -3.52 17.05
N GLY A 313 12.36 -2.84 15.95
CA GLY A 313 13.64 -2.86 15.26
C GLY A 313 13.49 -2.73 13.76
N THR A 314 14.63 -2.53 13.10
CA THR A 314 14.72 -2.56 11.65
C THR A 314 15.11 -3.96 11.22
N TYR A 315 14.30 -4.54 10.34
CA TYR A 315 14.59 -5.82 9.71
C TYR A 315 15.05 -5.57 8.29
N TYR A 316 16.03 -6.35 7.86
CA TYR A 316 16.60 -6.31 6.52
C TYR A 316 16.26 -7.60 5.80
N TRP A 317 15.88 -7.52 4.53
CA TRP A 317 15.61 -8.70 3.74
C TRP A 317 16.13 -8.53 2.32
N ARG A 318 16.38 -9.67 1.69
CA ARG A 318 16.83 -9.75 0.29
C ARG A 318 16.41 -11.06 -0.33
N VAL A 319 16.41 -11.10 -1.66
CA VAL A 319 15.96 -12.23 -2.47
C VAL A 319 17.01 -12.62 -3.50
N ARG A 320 17.12 -13.92 -3.80
CA ARG A 320 17.95 -14.44 -4.90
C ARG A 320 17.20 -15.45 -5.74
N GLY A 321 17.56 -15.54 -7.01
CA GLY A 321 17.13 -16.61 -7.90
C GLY A 321 17.93 -17.89 -7.69
N LEU A 322 17.31 -19.04 -7.87
CA LEU A 322 17.92 -20.36 -7.76
C LEU A 322 17.73 -21.18 -9.05
N ASP A 323 18.75 -21.96 -9.42
CA ASP A 323 18.65 -22.97 -10.48
C ASP A 323 18.03 -24.28 -9.94
N ALA A 324 17.79 -25.24 -10.84
CA ALA A 324 17.22 -26.54 -10.48
C ALA A 324 18.09 -27.38 -9.52
N LYS A 325 19.36 -27.00 -9.31
CA LYS A 325 20.29 -27.64 -8.37
C LYS A 325 20.40 -26.87 -7.05
N GLY A 326 19.67 -25.76 -6.89
CA GLY A 326 19.73 -24.88 -5.73
C GLY A 326 20.93 -23.93 -5.70
N HIS A 327 21.64 -23.75 -6.82
CA HIS A 327 22.69 -22.72 -6.91
C HIS A 327 22.09 -21.37 -7.26
N THR A 328 22.73 -20.29 -6.78
CA THR A 328 22.30 -18.93 -7.10
C THR A 328 22.47 -18.63 -8.59
N VAL A 329 21.40 -18.13 -9.19
CA VAL A 329 21.43 -17.48 -10.50
C VAL A 329 21.77 -16.01 -10.27
N GLY A 330 22.97 -15.59 -10.70
CA GLY A 330 23.46 -14.22 -10.51
C GLY A 330 23.84 -13.93 -9.06
N THR A 331 23.19 -12.97 -8.41
CA THR A 331 23.51 -12.53 -7.02
C THR A 331 22.27 -12.26 -6.17
N TRP A 332 22.46 -12.06 -4.87
CA TRP A 332 21.43 -11.47 -4.01
C TRP A 332 21.02 -10.08 -4.50
N SER A 333 19.73 -9.79 -4.39
CA SER A 333 19.15 -8.47 -4.64
C SER A 333 19.78 -7.38 -3.77
N ASP A 334 19.46 -6.14 -4.09
CA ASP A 334 19.64 -5.05 -3.14
C ASP A 334 18.87 -5.33 -1.84
N VAL A 335 19.37 -4.78 -0.74
CA VAL A 335 18.79 -4.99 0.58
C VAL A 335 17.59 -4.07 0.76
N ALA A 336 16.43 -4.65 0.96
CA ALA A 336 15.24 -3.93 1.39
C ALA A 336 15.08 -4.01 2.91
N SER A 337 14.27 -3.13 3.50
CA SER A 337 14.06 -3.10 4.94
C SER A 337 12.70 -2.58 5.32
N PHE A 338 12.21 -3.00 6.48
CA PHE A 338 11.05 -2.42 7.15
C PHE A 338 11.38 -2.19 8.63
N THR A 339 10.62 -1.33 9.29
CA THR A 339 10.79 -1.05 10.72
C THR A 339 9.52 -1.35 11.48
N VAL A 340 9.66 -2.08 12.59
CA VAL A 340 8.62 -2.27 13.59
C VAL A 340 8.85 -1.24 14.67
N ASN A 341 7.89 -0.32 14.84
CA ASN A 341 8.02 0.75 15.83
C ASN A 341 7.88 0.19 17.25
N PRO A 342 8.65 0.69 18.23
CA PRO A 342 8.44 0.34 19.63
C PRO A 342 7.10 0.89 20.12
N SER A 343 6.31 0.06 20.82
CA SER A 343 5.11 0.53 21.51
C SER A 343 5.51 1.46 22.68
N PRO A 344 5.20 2.77 22.64
CA PRO A 344 5.73 3.75 23.61
C PRO A 344 5.27 3.53 25.06
N SER A 345 4.25 2.70 25.30
CA SER A 345 3.63 2.45 26.61
C SER A 345 3.44 0.96 26.92
N GLY A 346 3.79 0.06 26.00
CA GLY A 346 3.38 -1.35 26.09
C GLY A 346 1.89 -1.58 25.80
N HIS A 347 1.13 -0.53 25.46
CA HIS A 347 -0.29 -0.60 25.11
C HIS A 347 -0.53 -0.03 23.72
N VAL A 348 -1.08 -0.85 22.83
CA VAL A 348 -1.53 -0.43 21.50
C VAL A 348 -2.95 0.13 21.60
N TYR A 349 -3.27 1.23 20.92
CA TYR A 349 -4.64 1.77 20.94
C TYR A 349 -5.65 0.82 20.31
N ALA A 350 -5.40 0.39 19.07
CA ALA A 350 -6.21 -0.58 18.38
C ALA A 350 -5.36 -1.62 17.64
N ALA A 351 -5.90 -2.83 17.51
CA ALA A 351 -5.34 -3.91 16.72
C ALA A 351 -6.45 -4.57 15.90
N ALA A 352 -6.12 -5.06 14.71
CA ALA A 352 -7.03 -5.78 13.84
C ALA A 352 -6.60 -7.25 13.73
N LEU A 353 -7.36 -8.16 14.33
CA LEU A 353 -7.16 -9.60 14.28
C LEU A 353 -8.05 -10.21 13.20
N GLY A 354 -7.45 -10.96 12.27
CA GLY A 354 -8.23 -11.58 11.21
C GLY A 354 -7.48 -12.52 10.28
N ASP A 355 -8.16 -12.90 9.22
CA ASP A 355 -7.64 -13.76 8.14
C ASP A 355 -7.02 -12.92 7.02
N SER A 356 -7.02 -13.44 5.78
CA SER A 356 -6.49 -12.75 4.60
C SER A 356 -7.18 -11.43 4.27
N ILE A 357 -8.45 -11.24 4.68
CA ILE A 357 -9.13 -9.95 4.51
C ILE A 357 -8.48 -8.88 5.40
N THR A 358 -8.11 -9.22 6.63
CA THR A 358 -7.40 -8.27 7.49
C THR A 358 -5.95 -8.11 7.08
N HIS A 359 -5.27 -9.21 6.70
CA HIS A 359 -3.85 -9.19 6.39
C HIS A 359 -3.52 -8.17 5.28
N GLY A 360 -4.26 -8.21 4.17
CA GLY A 360 -4.02 -7.33 3.02
C GLY A 360 -4.46 -7.90 1.67
N GLY A 361 -5.32 -8.93 1.64
CA GLY A 361 -5.80 -9.49 0.39
C GLY A 361 -6.68 -8.52 -0.41
N GLY A 362 -6.55 -8.56 -1.74
CA GLY A 362 -7.34 -7.84 -2.74
C GLY A 362 -6.64 -7.81 -4.12
N ALA A 363 -7.43 -7.99 -5.19
CA ALA A 363 -7.15 -8.06 -6.63
C ALA A 363 -5.88 -8.79 -7.16
N ILE A 364 -5.47 -10.01 -6.84
CA ILE A 364 -5.93 -11.10 -5.98
C ILE A 364 -4.65 -11.70 -5.39
N SER A 365 -4.65 -11.94 -4.08
CA SER A 365 -3.50 -12.37 -3.25
C SER A 365 -2.27 -11.44 -3.23
N SER A 366 -2.52 -10.15 -3.49
CA SER A 366 -1.60 -9.03 -3.22
C SER A 366 -1.01 -9.09 -1.83
N SER A 367 0.26 -8.71 -1.74
CA SER A 367 1.01 -8.62 -0.50
C SER A 367 0.40 -7.56 0.43
N PRO A 368 0.38 -7.76 1.77
CA PRO A 368 0.14 -6.70 2.76
C PRO A 368 1.16 -5.55 2.71
N ALA A 369 2.21 -5.65 1.88
CA ALA A 369 3.05 -4.52 1.50
C ALA A 369 2.31 -3.48 0.63
N PHE A 370 1.23 -3.87 -0.07
CA PHE A 370 0.35 -2.98 -0.82
C PHE A 370 -0.77 -2.46 0.08
N LEU A 371 -0.56 -1.27 0.62
CA LEU A 371 -1.36 -0.74 1.72
C LEU A 371 -2.74 -0.26 1.30
N GLU A 372 -2.95 -0.06 0.01
CA GLU A 372 -4.25 0.17 -0.58
C GLU A 372 -5.22 -1.00 -0.38
N TYR A 373 -4.71 -2.22 -0.14
CA TYR A 373 -5.52 -3.40 0.19
C TYR A 373 -5.66 -3.66 1.69
N SER A 374 -5.19 -2.74 2.54
CA SER A 374 -5.33 -2.83 3.98
C SER A 374 -6.33 -1.80 4.50
N TYR A 375 -7.46 -2.26 5.05
CA TYR A 375 -8.47 -1.33 5.59
C TYR A 375 -7.94 -0.53 6.78
N THR A 376 -6.93 -1.04 7.51
CA THR A 376 -6.31 -0.32 8.62
C THR A 376 -5.56 0.93 8.17
N THR A 377 -5.15 1.01 6.90
CA THR A 377 -4.54 2.22 6.29
C THR A 377 -5.51 3.41 6.24
N TYR A 378 -6.81 3.12 6.21
CA TYR A 378 -7.87 4.11 6.03
C TYR A 378 -8.60 4.43 7.36
N LEU A 379 -8.16 3.83 8.47
CA LEU A 379 -8.72 4.14 9.78
C LEU A 379 -8.19 5.49 10.27
N SER A 380 -9.09 6.23 10.91
CA SER A 380 -8.85 7.55 11.49
C SER A 380 -8.04 7.51 12.81
N PHE A 381 -7.52 6.33 13.16
CA PHE A 381 -6.79 6.06 14.38
C PHE A 381 -5.73 4.97 14.13
N GLU A 382 -4.67 4.97 14.96
CA GLU A 382 -3.62 3.97 14.87
C GLU A 382 -4.18 2.56 15.16
N CYS A 383 -4.00 1.65 14.20
CA CYS A 383 -4.45 0.28 14.30
C CYS A 383 -3.38 -0.67 13.75
N LEU A 384 -2.83 -1.53 14.60
CA LEU A 384 -1.87 -2.53 14.15
C LEU A 384 -2.58 -3.67 13.42
N ASN A 385 -2.01 -4.13 12.31
CA ASN A 385 -2.56 -5.24 11.55
C ASN A 385 -1.97 -6.58 12.03
N LEU A 386 -2.83 -7.42 12.60
CA LEU A 386 -2.53 -8.77 13.09
C LEU A 386 -3.14 -9.83 12.17
N GLY A 387 -3.54 -9.49 10.95
CA GLY A 387 -4.09 -10.42 9.98
C GLY A 387 -3.05 -11.43 9.51
N ARG A 388 -3.49 -12.65 9.21
CA ARG A 388 -2.63 -13.68 8.61
C ARG A 388 -3.39 -14.41 7.50
N SER A 389 -2.83 -14.41 6.30
CA SER A 389 -3.46 -15.04 5.14
C SER A 389 -3.62 -16.55 5.34
N GLY A 390 -4.78 -17.07 4.94
CA GLY A 390 -5.10 -18.50 5.05
C GLY A 390 -5.70 -18.94 6.38
N ASP A 391 -5.74 -18.07 7.39
CA ASP A 391 -6.31 -18.42 8.68
C ASP A 391 -7.80 -18.75 8.62
N THR A 392 -8.19 -19.78 9.36
CA THR A 392 -9.57 -20.07 9.74
C THR A 392 -9.90 -19.35 11.06
N SER A 393 -11.18 -19.37 11.45
CA SER A 393 -11.58 -18.93 12.79
C SER A 393 -10.79 -19.64 13.89
N HIS A 394 -10.51 -20.94 13.71
CA HIS A 394 -9.81 -21.76 14.67
C HIS A 394 -8.33 -21.39 14.78
N THR A 395 -7.62 -21.27 13.65
CA THR A 395 -6.19 -20.91 13.68
C THR A 395 -5.97 -19.48 14.17
N THR A 396 -6.94 -18.58 13.95
CA THR A 396 -6.94 -17.25 14.55
C THR A 396 -7.07 -17.31 16.08
N LEU A 397 -7.92 -18.19 16.61
CA LEU A 397 -8.05 -18.42 18.04
C LEU A 397 -6.76 -19.01 18.65
N GLU A 398 -6.14 -19.97 17.97
CA GLU A 398 -4.90 -20.63 18.43
C GLU A 398 -3.77 -19.63 18.63
N ARG A 399 -3.59 -18.68 17.71
CA ARG A 399 -2.53 -17.67 17.80
C ARG A 399 -2.86 -16.45 18.65
N PHE A 400 -4.09 -16.35 19.20
CA PHE A 400 -4.51 -15.18 19.99
C PHE A 400 -3.52 -14.85 21.11
N ASP A 401 -3.07 -15.87 21.86
CA ASP A 401 -2.22 -15.64 23.03
C ASP A 401 -0.82 -15.15 22.64
N GLN A 402 -0.35 -15.55 21.46
CA GLN A 402 0.95 -15.14 20.92
C GLN A 402 0.89 -13.76 20.27
N ASP A 403 -0.19 -13.47 19.55
CA ASP A 403 -0.23 -12.30 18.66
C ASP A 403 -0.92 -11.09 19.31
N VAL A 404 -1.87 -11.30 20.21
CA VAL A 404 -2.69 -10.22 20.81
C VAL A 404 -2.17 -9.84 22.20
N LEU A 405 -1.94 -10.82 23.07
CA LEU A 405 -1.63 -10.56 24.48
C LEU A 405 -0.33 -9.76 24.69
N PRO A 406 0.77 -9.99 23.95
CA PRO A 406 1.98 -9.19 24.11
C PRO A 406 1.81 -7.71 23.73
N LEU A 407 0.83 -7.40 22.88
CA LEU A 407 0.53 -6.03 22.43
C LEU A 407 -0.49 -5.32 23.33
N HIS A 408 -1.28 -6.10 24.09
CA HIS A 408 -2.31 -5.66 25.01
C HIS A 408 -3.15 -4.47 24.46
N PRO A 409 -3.80 -4.63 23.29
CA PRO A 409 -4.52 -3.53 22.65
C PRO A 409 -5.74 -3.12 23.49
N ALA A 410 -6.05 -1.83 23.57
CA ALA A 410 -7.29 -1.40 24.22
C ALA A 410 -8.52 -1.88 23.43
N ASN A 411 -8.44 -1.76 22.10
CA ASN A 411 -9.50 -2.16 21.17
C ASN A 411 -9.00 -3.24 20.20
N LEU A 412 -9.71 -4.37 20.10
CA LEU A 412 -9.41 -5.42 19.13
C LEU A 412 -10.55 -5.53 18.11
N LEU A 413 -10.32 -5.05 16.89
CA LEU A 413 -11.19 -5.32 15.74
C LEU A 413 -11.02 -6.78 15.34
N ILE A 414 -12.12 -7.53 15.25
CA ILE A 414 -12.10 -8.97 14.94
C ILE A 414 -12.87 -9.22 13.66
N LEU A 415 -12.16 -9.69 12.62
CA LEU A 415 -12.72 -10.13 11.35
C LEU A 415 -12.04 -11.43 10.92
N THR A 416 -12.56 -12.56 11.39
CA THR A 416 -12.04 -13.88 11.07
C THR A 416 -13.17 -14.89 10.88
N GLY A 417 -12.95 -15.83 9.97
CA GLY A 417 -13.87 -16.94 9.70
C GLY A 417 -14.28 -17.04 8.24
N SER A 418 -13.79 -16.19 7.34
CA SER A 418 -14.13 -16.23 5.92
C SER A 418 -13.64 -17.52 5.26
N ASN A 419 -12.45 -18.00 5.66
CA ASN A 419 -11.93 -19.30 5.20
C ASN A 419 -12.74 -20.48 5.76
N SER A 420 -13.17 -20.42 7.02
CA SER A 420 -14.06 -21.45 7.60
C SER A 420 -15.43 -21.44 6.92
N LEU A 421 -15.95 -20.24 6.59
CA LEU A 421 -17.25 -20.03 5.97
C LEU A 421 -17.32 -20.65 4.57
N ARG A 422 -16.28 -20.46 3.76
CA ARG A 422 -16.21 -21.02 2.39
C ARG A 422 -15.91 -22.53 2.39
N ALA A 423 -15.27 -23.05 3.43
CA ALA A 423 -15.04 -24.49 3.63
C ALA A 423 -16.28 -25.17 4.22
N ASP A 424 -16.23 -26.48 4.48
CA ASP A 424 -17.34 -27.29 5.04
C ASP A 424 -17.53 -27.12 6.57
N THR A 425 -16.85 -26.15 7.20
CA THR A 425 -16.92 -25.94 8.64
C THR A 425 -18.33 -25.52 9.07
N PRO A 426 -18.94 -26.19 10.07
CA PRO A 426 -20.25 -25.80 10.60
C PRO A 426 -20.23 -24.40 11.25
N ALA A 427 -21.32 -23.66 11.10
CA ALA A 427 -21.46 -22.31 11.67
C ALA A 427 -21.24 -22.29 13.20
N GLN A 428 -21.68 -23.33 13.90
CA GLN A 428 -21.55 -23.44 15.36
C GLN A 428 -20.09 -23.54 15.83
N GLU A 429 -19.21 -24.18 15.07
CA GLU A 429 -17.78 -24.23 15.43
C GLU A 429 -17.13 -22.85 15.22
N ILE A 430 -17.48 -22.15 14.14
CA ILE A 430 -17.02 -20.78 13.90
C ILE A 430 -17.48 -19.84 15.03
N ILE A 431 -18.75 -19.92 15.42
CA ILE A 431 -19.31 -19.14 16.54
C ILE A 431 -18.59 -19.46 17.87
N LYS A 432 -18.28 -20.73 18.11
CA LYS A 432 -17.56 -21.18 19.30
C LYS A 432 -16.13 -20.62 19.34
N ASP A 433 -15.43 -20.60 18.21
CA ASP A 433 -14.11 -19.97 18.12
C ASP A 433 -14.20 -18.46 18.42
N LEU A 434 -15.17 -17.75 17.83
CA LEU A 434 -15.37 -16.31 18.06
C LEU A 434 -15.73 -16.01 19.53
N ASP A 435 -16.57 -16.83 20.17
CA ASP A 435 -16.90 -16.68 21.59
C ASP A 435 -15.70 -16.97 22.50
N ALA A 436 -14.81 -17.89 22.10
CA ALA A 436 -13.56 -18.12 22.82
C ALA A 436 -12.61 -16.92 22.72
N ILE A 437 -12.49 -16.30 21.54
CA ILE A 437 -11.74 -15.04 21.35
C ILE A 437 -12.33 -13.95 22.25
N ARG A 438 -13.67 -13.77 22.23
CA ARG A 438 -14.38 -12.79 23.09
C ARG A 438 -14.04 -12.99 24.57
N LYS A 439 -14.10 -14.24 25.06
CA LYS A 439 -13.79 -14.60 26.45
C LYS A 439 -12.34 -14.28 26.80
N LYS A 440 -11.39 -14.55 25.91
CA LYS A 440 -9.98 -14.18 26.10
C LYS A 440 -9.81 -12.67 26.18
N CYS A 441 -10.45 -11.89 25.30
CA CYS A 441 -10.43 -10.42 25.38
C CYS A 441 -10.95 -9.91 26.74
N SER A 442 -12.13 -10.39 27.17
CA SER A 442 -12.70 -9.99 28.47
C SER A 442 -11.81 -10.35 29.66
N LEU A 443 -11.16 -11.51 29.63
CA LEU A 443 -10.25 -11.95 30.70
C LEU A 443 -9.03 -11.04 30.83
N HIS A 444 -8.58 -10.45 29.72
CA HIS A 444 -7.38 -9.60 29.65
C HIS A 444 -7.70 -8.10 29.55
N GLY A 445 -8.96 -7.69 29.79
CA GLY A 445 -9.34 -6.27 29.75
C GLY A 445 -9.22 -5.63 28.35
N ILE A 446 -9.26 -6.44 27.30
CA ILE A 446 -9.25 -6.00 25.90
C ILE A 446 -10.70 -5.86 25.44
N ARG A 447 -11.07 -4.77 24.77
CA ARG A 447 -12.41 -4.59 24.20
C ARG A 447 -12.51 -5.32 22.85
N PRO A 448 -13.29 -6.42 22.73
CA PRO A 448 -13.49 -7.08 21.44
C PRO A 448 -14.54 -6.33 20.62
N ILE A 449 -14.23 -5.90 19.40
CA ILE A 449 -15.18 -5.29 18.47
C ILE A 449 -15.30 -6.19 17.25
N PHE A 450 -16.43 -6.88 17.12
CA PHE A 450 -16.64 -7.80 16.01
C PHE A 450 -17.11 -7.07 14.76
N LEU A 451 -16.48 -7.35 13.62
CA LEU A 451 -16.99 -6.95 12.30
C LEU A 451 -17.83 -8.10 11.73
N THR A 452 -19.02 -7.80 11.18
CA THR A 452 -19.80 -8.85 10.50
C THR A 452 -19.03 -9.40 9.29
N LEU A 453 -19.08 -10.73 9.11
CA LEU A 453 -18.45 -11.40 7.98
C LEU A 453 -19.08 -10.95 6.67
N LEU A 454 -18.27 -10.84 5.63
CA LEU A 454 -18.72 -10.40 4.32
C LEU A 454 -19.42 -11.55 3.56
N PRO A 455 -20.33 -11.24 2.61
CA PRO A 455 -20.85 -12.24 1.70
C PRO A 455 -19.72 -12.80 0.82
N LEU A 456 -19.98 -13.95 0.19
CA LEU A 456 -19.08 -14.58 -0.78
C LEU A 456 -19.64 -14.45 -2.19
N ASN A 457 -18.77 -14.55 -3.19
CA ASN A 457 -19.16 -14.77 -4.59
C ASN A 457 -18.50 -16.06 -5.11
N PRO A 458 -19.19 -17.21 -5.00
CA PRO A 458 -18.66 -18.52 -5.39
C PRO A 458 -18.17 -18.61 -6.85
N GLU A 459 -18.82 -17.92 -7.79
CA GLU A 459 -18.42 -17.93 -9.20
C GLU A 459 -17.03 -17.31 -9.38
N ARG A 460 -16.79 -16.17 -8.72
CA ARG A 460 -15.49 -15.49 -8.77
C ARG A 460 -14.42 -16.26 -7.99
N ILE A 461 -14.77 -16.88 -6.86
CA ILE A 461 -13.84 -17.72 -6.09
C ILE A 461 -13.36 -18.89 -6.95
N GLN A 462 -14.28 -19.54 -7.66
CA GLN A 462 -13.94 -20.63 -8.60
C GLN A 462 -13.07 -20.14 -9.76
N LEU A 463 -13.34 -18.94 -10.28
CA LEU A 463 -12.54 -18.35 -11.36
C LEU A 463 -11.12 -17.99 -10.91
N ALA A 464 -10.98 -17.44 -9.70
CA ALA A 464 -9.72 -16.93 -9.16
C ALA A 464 -8.81 -18.04 -8.60
N PHE A 465 -9.38 -18.95 -7.80
CA PHE A 465 -8.61 -19.93 -7.02
C PHE A 465 -8.81 -21.37 -7.46
N HIS A 466 -9.75 -21.62 -8.39
CA HIS A 466 -10.14 -22.97 -8.81
C HIS A 466 -10.62 -23.86 -7.66
N THR A 467 -11.24 -23.26 -6.64
CA THR A 467 -11.79 -23.95 -5.47
C THR A 467 -13.29 -23.78 -5.35
N GLU A 468 -13.98 -24.85 -4.96
CA GLU A 468 -15.40 -24.80 -4.64
C GLU A 468 -15.66 -24.01 -3.34
N THR A 469 -16.82 -23.36 -3.28
CA THR A 469 -17.35 -22.76 -2.05
C THR A 469 -18.49 -23.62 -1.53
N ASP A 470 -18.52 -23.88 -0.22
CA ASP A 470 -19.59 -24.63 0.43
C ASP A 470 -20.97 -24.08 0.04
N PRO A 471 -21.88 -24.89 -0.55
CA PRO A 471 -23.19 -24.42 -1.02
C PRO A 471 -24.08 -23.88 0.11
N THR A 472 -23.79 -24.20 1.36
CA THR A 472 -24.52 -23.75 2.55
C THR A 472 -24.00 -22.43 3.14
N TRP A 473 -22.98 -21.80 2.52
CA TRP A 473 -22.33 -20.59 3.04
C TRP A 473 -23.32 -19.48 3.44
N LYS A 474 -24.41 -19.26 2.67
CA LYS A 474 -25.42 -18.23 2.99
C LYS A 474 -26.10 -18.47 4.33
N MET A 475 -26.50 -19.72 4.58
CA MET A 475 -27.12 -20.11 5.86
C MET A 475 -26.12 -19.94 6.99
N LYS A 476 -24.86 -20.37 6.80
CA LYS A 476 -23.81 -20.23 7.80
C LYS A 476 -23.53 -18.76 8.11
N LEU A 477 -23.40 -17.92 7.09
CA LEU A 477 -23.19 -16.49 7.21
C LEU A 477 -24.31 -15.83 8.04
N SER A 478 -25.58 -16.13 7.74
CA SER A 478 -26.71 -15.61 8.50
C SER A 478 -26.64 -15.99 9.98
N LEU A 479 -26.30 -17.24 10.31
CA LEU A 479 -26.17 -17.71 11.69
C LEU A 479 -25.00 -17.02 12.42
N ILE A 480 -23.84 -16.93 11.77
CA ILE A 480 -22.63 -16.31 12.35
C ILE A 480 -22.86 -14.82 12.56
N ASN A 481 -23.36 -14.10 11.54
CA ASN A 481 -23.60 -12.67 11.66
C ASN A 481 -24.75 -12.33 12.61
N ALA A 482 -25.75 -13.20 12.77
CA ALA A 482 -26.75 -13.05 13.84
C ALA A 482 -26.11 -13.14 15.23
N TRP A 483 -25.16 -14.05 15.43
CA TRP A 483 -24.39 -14.11 16.67
C TRP A 483 -23.50 -12.86 16.86
N ILE A 484 -22.80 -12.40 15.82
CA ILE A 484 -21.99 -11.17 15.88
C ILE A 484 -22.83 -9.96 16.30
N ARG A 485 -24.00 -9.77 15.68
CA ARG A 485 -24.93 -8.68 15.98
C ARG A 485 -25.55 -8.73 17.38
N SER A 486 -25.42 -9.86 18.09
CA SER A 486 -25.86 -10.00 19.48
C SER A 486 -24.78 -9.66 20.50
N GLN A 487 -23.54 -9.38 20.05
CA GLN A 487 -22.46 -8.97 20.94
C GLN A 487 -22.63 -7.52 21.38
N GLU A 488 -22.05 -7.15 22.52
CA GLU A 488 -22.12 -5.78 23.04
C GLU A 488 -21.43 -4.77 22.11
N TYR A 489 -20.29 -5.17 21.53
CA TYR A 489 -19.49 -4.34 20.63
C TYR A 489 -19.37 -5.03 19.27
N TYR A 490 -20.12 -4.54 18.30
CA TYR A 490 -20.04 -4.99 16.91
C TYR A 490 -20.22 -3.82 15.95
N ILE A 491 -19.67 -3.96 14.75
CA ILE A 491 -19.87 -3.03 13.64
C ILE A 491 -20.42 -3.86 12.47
N ASP A 492 -21.60 -3.46 12.00
CA ASP A 492 -22.31 -4.18 10.95
C ASP A 492 -21.97 -3.66 9.55
N ILE A 493 -20.98 -4.29 8.91
CA ILE A 493 -20.51 -3.92 7.58
C ILE A 493 -21.11 -4.77 6.47
N GLU A 494 -21.52 -6.00 6.76
CA GLU A 494 -22.00 -6.99 5.78
C GLU A 494 -23.07 -6.47 4.80
N PRO A 495 -24.10 -5.71 5.22
CA PRO A 495 -25.14 -5.22 4.30
C PRO A 495 -24.58 -4.39 3.13
N TYR A 496 -23.45 -3.72 3.30
CA TYR A 496 -22.88 -2.82 2.28
C TYR A 496 -22.11 -3.55 1.17
N PHE A 497 -21.87 -4.85 1.32
CA PHE A 497 -21.01 -5.62 0.42
C PHE A 497 -21.75 -6.45 -0.62
N TYR A 498 -23.08 -6.45 -0.60
CA TYR A 498 -23.85 -7.18 -1.59
C TYR A 498 -23.89 -6.50 -2.97
N ASP A 499 -24.07 -7.32 -3.99
CA ASP A 499 -24.46 -6.87 -5.32
C ASP A 499 -25.87 -6.24 -5.32
N ALA A 500 -26.26 -5.61 -6.44
CA ALA A 500 -27.57 -4.96 -6.56
C ALA A 500 -28.77 -5.92 -6.39
N LYS A 501 -28.56 -7.23 -6.49
CA LYS A 501 -29.58 -8.27 -6.26
C LYS A 501 -29.62 -8.80 -4.83
N TRP A 502 -28.74 -8.29 -3.96
CA TRP A 502 -28.63 -8.73 -2.57
C TRP A 502 -28.33 -10.23 -2.41
N SER A 503 -27.45 -10.79 -3.25
CA SER A 503 -27.25 -12.24 -3.34
C SER A 503 -25.82 -12.68 -3.05
N VAL A 504 -24.82 -11.96 -3.55
CA VAL A 504 -23.40 -12.33 -3.46
C VAL A 504 -22.55 -11.09 -3.20
N LEU A 505 -21.28 -11.29 -2.85
CA LEU A 505 -20.30 -10.22 -2.79
C LEU A 505 -20.25 -9.46 -4.12
N ASN A 506 -20.38 -8.14 -4.04
CA ASN A 506 -20.43 -7.27 -5.20
C ASN A 506 -19.13 -7.40 -6.01
N PRO A 507 -19.20 -7.79 -7.30
CA PRO A 507 -18.07 -7.84 -8.21
C PRO A 507 -17.26 -6.55 -8.36
N LEU A 508 -17.85 -5.39 -8.03
CA LEU A 508 -17.17 -4.09 -8.05
C LEU A 508 -16.37 -3.80 -6.77
N LEU A 509 -16.61 -4.57 -5.71
CA LEU A 509 -15.91 -4.44 -4.43
C LEU A 509 -14.88 -5.55 -4.22
N SER A 510 -14.92 -6.63 -5.00
CA SER A 510 -14.00 -7.77 -4.88
C SER A 510 -13.83 -8.50 -6.22
N THR A 511 -12.59 -8.58 -6.68
CA THR A 511 -12.23 -9.22 -7.95
C THR A 511 -12.28 -10.74 -7.85
N ASP A 512 -11.84 -11.34 -6.73
CA ASP A 512 -11.90 -12.80 -6.50
C ASP A 512 -13.20 -13.29 -5.87
N GLY A 513 -14.08 -12.39 -5.42
CA GLY A 513 -15.30 -12.79 -4.73
C GLY A 513 -15.11 -13.22 -3.27
N LEU A 514 -13.95 -12.94 -2.68
CA LEU A 514 -13.62 -13.21 -1.28
C LEU A 514 -13.01 -11.98 -0.59
N HIS A 515 -11.95 -11.41 -1.17
CA HIS A 515 -11.22 -10.28 -0.60
C HIS A 515 -11.72 -8.96 -1.20
N PRO A 516 -12.13 -7.99 -0.36
CA PRO A 516 -12.41 -6.65 -0.85
C PRO A 516 -11.18 -6.04 -1.53
N ASP A 517 -11.37 -5.41 -2.67
CA ASP A 517 -10.35 -4.61 -3.34
C ASP A 517 -10.29 -3.20 -2.73
N VAL A 518 -9.52 -2.28 -3.32
CA VAL A 518 -9.20 -0.97 -2.72
C VAL A 518 -10.45 -0.20 -2.27
N ASN A 519 -11.49 -0.13 -3.10
CA ASN A 519 -12.74 0.55 -2.73
C ASN A 519 -13.52 -0.18 -1.63
N GLY A 520 -13.47 -1.51 -1.62
CA GLY A 520 -14.05 -2.31 -0.55
C GLY A 520 -13.34 -2.08 0.79
N LYS A 521 -12.00 -2.03 0.81
CA LYS A 521 -11.22 -1.73 2.02
C LYS A 521 -11.48 -0.32 2.56
N ARG A 522 -11.56 0.66 1.66
CA ARG A 522 -11.94 2.03 2.00
C ARG A 522 -13.34 2.08 2.62
N MET A 523 -14.31 1.38 2.03
CA MET A 523 -15.67 1.28 2.57
C MET A 523 -15.70 0.61 3.95
N MET A 524 -14.90 -0.45 4.17
CA MET A 524 -14.78 -1.05 5.50
C MET A 524 -14.32 -0.03 6.53
N ALA A 525 -13.29 0.75 6.22
CA ALA A 525 -12.74 1.74 7.13
C ALA A 525 -13.71 2.91 7.37
N ASP A 526 -14.40 3.40 6.35
CA ASP A 526 -15.41 4.46 6.50
C ASP A 526 -16.53 4.03 7.46
N LEU A 527 -16.99 2.78 7.35
CA LEU A 527 -17.99 2.21 8.26
C LEU A 527 -17.42 2.07 9.68
N ILE A 528 -16.17 1.61 9.83
CA ILE A 528 -15.53 1.50 11.16
C ILE A 528 -15.36 2.89 11.80
N ASN A 529 -14.91 3.89 11.04
CA ASN A 529 -14.68 5.26 11.51
C ASN A 529 -15.99 5.94 11.97
N GLN A 530 -17.16 5.51 11.48
CA GLN A 530 -18.45 6.00 11.96
C GLN A 530 -18.78 5.54 13.39
N HIS A 531 -18.13 4.46 13.84
CA HIS A 531 -18.40 3.82 15.13
C HIS A 531 -17.28 4.08 16.16
N HIS A 532 -16.67 5.27 16.13
CA HIS A 532 -15.70 5.71 17.13
C HIS A 532 -16.25 5.64 18.56
N ASP A 533 -17.57 5.78 18.72
CA ASP A 533 -18.27 5.68 20.00
C ASP A 533 -18.18 4.28 20.64
N LEU A 534 -17.88 3.23 19.85
CA LEU A 534 -17.70 1.88 20.36
C LEU A 534 -16.28 1.64 20.90
N LEU A 535 -15.30 2.44 20.49
CA LEU A 535 -13.91 2.31 20.91
C LEU A 535 -13.75 2.82 22.36
N SER A 536 -13.00 2.09 23.17
CA SER A 536 -12.54 2.60 24.46
C SER A 536 -11.39 3.58 24.26
N GLU A 537 -11.39 4.67 25.03
CA GLU A 537 -10.22 5.53 25.17
C GLU A 537 -9.05 4.75 25.79
N LEU A 538 -7.82 5.17 25.48
CA LEU A 538 -6.66 4.68 26.24
C LEU A 538 -6.86 5.08 27.71
N PRO A 539 -6.60 4.19 28.68
CA PRO A 539 -6.58 4.61 30.08
C PRO A 539 -5.62 5.81 30.22
N GLU A 540 -6.09 6.89 30.85
CA GLU A 540 -5.23 8.02 31.22
C GLU A 540 -4.02 7.48 31.99
N LYS A 541 -2.81 7.86 31.55
CA LYS A 541 -1.55 7.43 32.15
C LYS A 541 -1.39 7.93 33.59
#